data_AF-A0A842SVU6-F1
#
_entry.id   AF-A0A842SVU6-F1
#
_cell.length_a   1.000
_cell.length_b   1.000
_cell.length_c   1.000
_cell.angle_alpha   90.00
_cell.angle_beta   90.00
_cell.angle_gamma   90.00
#
_symmetry.space_group_name_H-M   'P 1'
#
loop_
_entity.id
_entity.type
_entity.pdbx_description
1 polymer ?
#
loop_
_entity_poly.entity_id
_entity_poly.type
_entity_poly.pdbx_seq_one_letter_code
_entity_poly.pdbx_strand_id
1 'polypeptide(L)'
;MATSTRKKRMFRAATKPDRLPSKKKPKPKKKLSPHKKSSDKYSYQHLAKVLMSGQRIAMLNAVDRLKGRSRVLVELAAFSSFQYVRLAAISNLSGDVWGLIEIAKYCQYADTRSAALDELSSHDEALVEISCSSLFKDTRLEAVSLINEPALLATVATGSPNKDSRMAALERVSGHSKSLARVANQSSYRTSRAAAVKHLKFDTNALCRLLKSSKHTDVRKNSALQLVDKVDELDDVESIAEMAKVCPSEDARYLAIGRLSEYPTSLRDVVYNSRYKDARSTALMLLSDVVEELDDAEMLTEIAILSPYEDCRAAAMERIAKKSAALLAVASRSKYKDSRETALEKLKKDPDALKTISKLSRYKDTRKRAHSIVSSPEVFRKELSKILG
;
A
#
# COMPACT_ATOMS: atom_id res chain seq x y z
N MET A 1 42.35 -1.00 -28.33
CA MET A 1 42.12 -0.76 -29.77
C MET A 1 40.66 -0.43 -30.00
N ALA A 2 40.36 0.41 -31.01
CA ALA A 2 39.05 0.95 -31.43
C ALA A 2 38.58 2.25 -30.72
N THR A 3 39.15 3.37 -31.15
CA THR A 3 38.69 4.75 -30.93
C THR A 3 37.60 5.10 -31.96
N SER A 4 36.41 5.49 -31.51
CA SER A 4 35.32 5.96 -32.39
C SER A 4 35.21 7.48 -32.36
N THR A 5 35.52 8.08 -33.49
CA THR A 5 35.55 9.51 -33.78
C THR A 5 34.16 10.03 -34.13
N ARG A 6 33.59 10.92 -33.31
CA ARG A 6 32.31 11.58 -33.63
C ARG A 6 32.55 12.95 -34.29
N LYS A 7 32.24 12.99 -35.59
CA LYS A 7 32.29 14.15 -36.50
C LYS A 7 31.54 15.37 -35.95
N LYS A 8 32.24 16.50 -35.86
CA LYS A 8 31.69 17.87 -35.84
C LYS A 8 30.99 18.13 -37.18
N ARG A 9 29.72 18.55 -37.14
CA ARG A 9 29.01 19.08 -38.31
C ARG A 9 28.76 20.57 -38.08
N MET A 10 29.51 21.39 -38.80
CA MET A 10 29.24 22.81 -38.98
C MET A 10 27.97 22.97 -39.82
N PHE A 11 27.10 23.90 -39.44
CA PHE A 11 26.20 24.55 -40.38
C PHE A 11 26.29 26.07 -40.20
N ARG A 12 26.78 26.71 -41.27
CA ARG A 12 26.69 28.14 -41.57
C ARG A 12 25.25 28.45 -41.99
N ALA A 13 24.76 29.64 -41.65
CA ALA A 13 24.58 30.76 -42.59
C ALA A 13 23.51 31.74 -42.05
N ALA A 14 23.94 32.98 -41.88
CA ALA A 14 23.10 34.11 -41.54
C ALA A 14 22.16 34.46 -42.71
N THR A 15 20.84 34.43 -42.45
CA THR A 15 19.82 35.02 -43.30
C THR A 15 19.57 36.47 -42.88
N LYS A 16 19.50 37.34 -43.89
CA LYS A 16 19.39 38.80 -43.81
C LYS A 16 18.05 39.24 -43.18
N PRO A 17 17.99 40.42 -42.53
CA PRO A 17 16.73 41.01 -42.09
C PRO A 17 15.93 41.51 -43.30
N ASP A 18 14.71 41.00 -43.43
CA ASP A 18 13.75 41.41 -44.45
C ASP A 18 13.27 42.84 -44.17
N ARG A 19 13.33 43.69 -45.20
CA ARG A 19 12.87 45.08 -45.16
C ARG A 19 11.34 45.09 -45.04
N LEU A 20 10.83 45.63 -43.93
CA LEU A 20 9.42 45.89 -43.72
C LEU A 20 8.87 46.85 -44.79
N PRO A 21 7.79 46.50 -45.52
CA PRO A 21 7.13 47.41 -46.43
C PRO A 21 6.40 48.53 -45.67
N SER A 22 6.44 49.70 -46.30
CA SER A 22 5.97 51.00 -45.81
C SER A 22 4.49 51.02 -45.39
N LYS A 23 4.25 51.77 -44.30
CA LYS A 23 2.94 52.08 -43.71
C LYS A 23 1.98 52.65 -44.75
N LYS A 24 1.03 51.84 -45.24
CA LYS A 24 -0.19 52.35 -45.90
C LYS A 24 -1.08 53.03 -44.86
N LYS A 25 -1.41 54.30 -45.10
CA LYS A 25 -2.31 55.11 -44.27
C LYS A 25 -3.66 54.40 -44.08
N PRO A 26 -4.19 54.31 -42.85
CA PRO A 26 -5.47 53.66 -42.59
C PRO A 26 -6.62 54.44 -43.24
N LYS A 27 -7.43 53.76 -44.05
CA LYS A 27 -8.71 54.30 -44.54
C LYS A 27 -9.65 54.54 -43.34
N PRO A 28 -10.43 55.64 -43.33
CA PRO A 28 -11.37 55.92 -42.25
C PRO A 28 -12.40 54.80 -42.17
N LYS A 29 -12.39 54.07 -41.05
CA LYS A 29 -13.39 53.04 -40.75
C LYS A 29 -14.76 53.71 -40.68
N LYS A 30 -15.67 53.34 -41.60
CA LYS A 30 -17.10 53.62 -41.45
C LYS A 30 -17.50 53.17 -40.04
N LYS A 31 -17.94 54.11 -39.20
CA LYS A 31 -18.52 53.81 -37.89
C LYS A 31 -19.76 52.96 -38.15
N LEU A 32 -19.61 51.65 -38.04
CA LEU A 32 -20.73 50.72 -37.92
C LEU A 32 -21.54 51.21 -36.71
N SER A 33 -22.79 51.58 -36.96
CA SER A 33 -23.72 51.94 -35.91
C SER A 33 -23.73 50.83 -34.85
N PRO A 34 -23.76 51.17 -33.55
CA PRO A 34 -23.91 50.16 -32.51
C PRO A 34 -25.24 49.45 -32.76
N HIS A 35 -25.19 48.19 -33.21
CA HIS A 35 -26.36 47.33 -33.22
C HIS A 35 -26.89 47.29 -31.80
N LYS A 36 -27.98 48.03 -31.55
CA LYS A 36 -28.78 47.91 -30.34
C LYS A 36 -29.13 46.43 -30.23
N LYS A 37 -28.57 45.73 -29.23
CA LYS A 37 -29.03 44.40 -28.82
C LYS A 37 -30.52 44.52 -28.59
N SER A 38 -31.33 44.06 -29.55
CA SER A 38 -32.77 43.95 -29.35
C SER A 38 -32.96 43.07 -28.13
N SER A 39 -33.62 43.57 -27.10
CA SER A 39 -33.95 42.79 -25.91
C SER A 39 -34.58 41.46 -26.38
N ASP A 40 -33.89 40.35 -26.14
CA ASP A 40 -34.30 39.00 -26.53
C ASP A 40 -35.62 38.67 -25.82
N LYS A 41 -36.76 39.01 -26.45
CA LYS A 41 -38.11 38.77 -25.95
C LYS A 41 -38.65 37.40 -26.37
N TYR A 42 -37.80 36.42 -26.59
CA TYR A 42 -38.27 35.07 -26.85
C TYR A 42 -38.68 34.43 -25.53
N SER A 43 -39.98 34.15 -25.39
CA SER A 43 -40.48 33.37 -24.26
C SER A 43 -39.88 31.96 -24.29
N TYR A 44 -39.74 31.32 -23.14
CA TYR A 44 -39.29 29.92 -23.04
C TYR A 44 -40.13 28.97 -23.91
N GLN A 45 -41.44 29.23 -24.01
CA GLN A 45 -42.35 28.49 -24.89
C GLN A 45 -41.97 28.62 -26.36
N HIS A 46 -41.53 29.81 -26.80
CA HIS A 46 -41.09 30.00 -28.17
C HIS A 46 -39.78 29.24 -28.44
N LEU A 47 -38.79 29.33 -27.55
CA LEU A 47 -37.54 28.58 -27.70
C LEU A 47 -37.78 27.06 -27.72
N ALA A 48 -38.67 26.55 -26.86
CA ALA A 48 -39.06 25.15 -26.87
C ALA A 48 -39.69 24.73 -28.22
N LYS A 49 -40.61 25.53 -28.77
CA LYS A 49 -41.19 25.27 -30.10
C LYS A 49 -40.12 25.25 -31.19
N VAL A 50 -39.16 26.17 -31.16
CA VAL A 50 -38.06 26.21 -32.12
C VAL A 50 -37.17 24.98 -31.98
N LEU A 51 -36.84 24.55 -30.76
CA LEU A 51 -36.05 23.35 -30.47
C LEU A 51 -36.74 22.03 -30.90
N MET A 52 -38.04 22.07 -31.19
CA MET A 52 -38.81 20.94 -31.71
C MET A 52 -39.11 21.04 -33.22
N SER A 53 -38.69 22.13 -33.89
CA SER A 53 -39.06 22.41 -35.28
C SER A 53 -38.37 21.53 -36.33
N GLY A 54 -37.30 20.81 -35.95
CA GLY A 54 -36.46 20.04 -36.87
C GLY A 54 -35.53 20.88 -37.76
N GLN A 55 -35.69 22.21 -37.78
CA GLN A 55 -34.84 23.10 -38.56
C GLN A 55 -33.49 23.32 -37.87
N ARG A 56 -32.45 22.61 -38.32
CA ARG A 56 -31.11 22.58 -37.70
C ARG A 56 -30.60 23.97 -37.29
N ILE A 57 -30.61 24.94 -38.20
CA ILE A 57 -30.08 26.29 -37.95
C ILE A 57 -30.88 27.03 -36.87
N ALA A 58 -32.21 26.94 -36.93
CA ALA A 58 -33.07 27.59 -35.94
C ALA A 58 -32.87 26.99 -34.55
N MET A 59 -32.68 25.67 -34.46
CA MET A 59 -32.40 24.98 -33.21
C MET A 59 -31.04 25.36 -32.62
N LEU A 60 -29.98 25.43 -33.44
CA LEU A 60 -28.66 25.88 -32.97
C LEU A 60 -28.70 27.31 -32.41
N ASN A 61 -29.33 28.23 -33.14
CA ASN A 61 -29.52 29.61 -32.67
C ASN A 61 -30.34 29.69 -31.37
N ALA A 62 -31.31 28.79 -31.20
CA ALA A 62 -32.09 28.69 -29.98
C ALA A 62 -31.25 28.18 -28.80
N VAL A 63 -30.38 27.18 -29.01
CA VAL A 63 -29.45 26.69 -27.98
C VAL A 63 -28.47 27.77 -27.56
N ASP A 64 -27.90 28.54 -28.50
CA ASP A 64 -26.95 29.62 -28.19
C ASP A 64 -27.57 30.72 -27.32
N ARG A 65 -28.87 30.98 -27.50
CA ARG A 65 -29.63 31.92 -26.65
C ARG A 65 -29.90 31.41 -25.25
N LEU A 66 -29.67 30.13 -24.99
CA LEU A 66 -29.76 29.52 -23.65
C LEU A 66 -28.43 29.56 -22.89
N LYS A 67 -27.38 30.19 -23.43
CA LYS A 67 -26.11 30.34 -22.73
C LYS A 67 -26.28 30.96 -21.33
N GLY A 68 -25.62 30.37 -20.34
CA GLY A 68 -25.76 30.74 -18.92
C GLY A 68 -26.99 30.13 -18.22
N ARG A 69 -27.81 29.34 -18.92
CA ARG A 69 -28.94 28.60 -18.33
C ARG A 69 -28.58 27.13 -18.17
N SER A 70 -27.59 26.87 -17.33
CA SER A 70 -26.99 25.55 -17.08
C SER A 70 -27.98 24.39 -17.03
N ARG A 71 -29.00 24.48 -16.18
CA ARG A 71 -29.99 23.40 -16.01
C ARG A 71 -30.69 23.01 -17.32
N VAL A 72 -31.11 24.01 -18.11
CA VAL A 72 -31.80 23.76 -19.39
C VAL A 72 -30.84 23.16 -20.41
N LEU A 73 -29.59 23.63 -20.44
CA LEU A 73 -28.55 23.08 -21.32
C LEU A 73 -28.21 21.63 -20.95
N VAL A 74 -28.14 21.29 -19.67
CA VAL A 74 -27.95 19.90 -19.20
C VAL A 74 -29.11 19.01 -19.63
N GLU A 75 -30.36 19.44 -19.48
CA GLU A 75 -31.53 18.70 -19.95
C GLU A 75 -31.51 18.50 -21.48
N LEU A 76 -31.16 19.54 -22.24
CA LEU A 76 -31.03 19.44 -23.69
C LEU A 76 -29.92 18.48 -24.12
N ALA A 77 -28.77 18.53 -23.46
CA ALA A 77 -27.67 17.60 -23.69
C ALA A 77 -28.07 16.16 -23.34
N ALA A 78 -28.79 15.94 -22.24
CA ALA A 78 -29.16 14.59 -21.81
C ALA A 78 -30.28 13.95 -22.66
N PHE A 79 -31.27 14.74 -23.10
CA PHE A 79 -32.52 14.17 -23.62
C PHE A 79 -32.83 14.50 -25.08
N SER A 80 -32.16 15.48 -25.71
CA SER A 80 -32.47 15.82 -27.10
C SER A 80 -32.18 14.65 -28.04
N SER A 81 -33.14 14.33 -28.93
CA SER A 81 -32.97 13.34 -29.99
C SER A 81 -32.00 13.81 -31.08
N PHE A 82 -31.76 15.12 -31.18
CA PHE A 82 -30.90 15.72 -32.19
C PHE A 82 -29.45 15.86 -31.68
N GLN A 83 -28.54 15.07 -32.23
CA GLN A 83 -27.12 15.07 -31.88
C GLN A 83 -26.50 16.48 -31.85
N TYR A 84 -26.71 17.27 -32.90
CA TYR A 84 -26.14 18.63 -32.99
C TYR A 84 -26.72 19.60 -31.94
N VAL A 85 -27.94 19.38 -31.45
CA VAL A 85 -28.50 20.15 -30.33
C VAL A 85 -27.78 19.77 -29.04
N ARG A 86 -27.53 18.47 -28.80
CA ARG A 86 -26.79 17.99 -27.61
C ARG A 86 -25.37 18.55 -27.57
N LEU A 87 -24.64 18.45 -28.68
CA LEU A 87 -23.25 18.93 -28.76
C LEU A 87 -23.17 20.47 -28.64
N ALA A 88 -24.11 21.21 -29.24
CA ALA A 88 -24.19 22.66 -29.05
C ALA A 88 -24.52 23.04 -27.59
N ALA A 89 -25.33 22.23 -26.90
CA ALA A 89 -25.62 22.45 -25.49
C ALA A 89 -24.37 22.25 -24.62
N ILE A 90 -23.55 21.21 -24.90
CA ILE A 90 -22.26 20.99 -24.23
C ILE A 90 -21.32 22.18 -24.46
N SER A 91 -21.18 22.66 -25.69
CA SER A 91 -20.32 23.82 -25.99
C SER A 91 -20.78 25.10 -25.27
N ASN A 92 -22.09 25.24 -25.00
CA ASN A 92 -22.62 26.36 -24.22
C ASN A 92 -22.52 26.14 -22.70
N LEU A 93 -22.14 24.95 -22.24
CA LEU A 93 -21.81 24.60 -20.86
C LEU A 93 -20.31 24.72 -20.56
N SER A 94 -19.46 25.20 -21.49
CA SER A 94 -18.03 25.40 -21.21
C SER A 94 -17.83 26.28 -19.97
N GLY A 95 -17.17 25.72 -18.95
CA GLY A 95 -16.96 26.35 -17.64
C GLY A 95 -17.95 25.93 -16.55
N ASP A 96 -19.06 25.27 -16.90
CA ASP A 96 -19.97 24.64 -15.95
C ASP A 96 -19.57 23.18 -15.70
N VAL A 97 -18.56 23.02 -14.86
CA VAL A 97 -17.97 21.71 -14.52
C VAL A 97 -19.02 20.73 -13.99
N TRP A 98 -19.95 21.18 -13.14
CA TRP A 98 -20.99 20.33 -12.57
C TRP A 98 -21.98 19.82 -13.62
N GLY A 99 -22.46 20.70 -14.50
CA GLY A 99 -23.34 20.29 -15.59
C GLY A 99 -22.68 19.27 -16.52
N LEU A 100 -21.40 19.45 -16.83
CA LEU A 100 -20.63 18.52 -17.65
C LEU A 100 -20.41 17.15 -16.96
N ILE A 101 -20.16 17.13 -15.64
CA ILE A 101 -20.04 15.90 -14.84
C ILE A 101 -21.34 15.08 -14.91
N GLU A 102 -22.50 15.72 -14.72
CA GLU A 102 -23.80 15.06 -14.78
C GLU A 102 -24.05 14.43 -16.16
N ILE A 103 -23.75 15.17 -17.23
CA ILE A 103 -23.85 14.67 -18.61
C ILE A 103 -22.94 13.44 -18.79
N ALA A 104 -21.68 13.51 -18.38
CA ALA A 104 -20.74 12.40 -18.53
C ALA A 104 -21.14 11.16 -17.70
N LYS A 105 -21.78 11.34 -16.53
CA LYS A 105 -22.19 10.22 -15.67
C LYS A 105 -23.46 9.52 -16.14
N TYR A 106 -24.43 10.28 -16.66
CA TYR A 106 -25.80 9.81 -16.81
C TYR A 106 -26.37 9.88 -18.24
N CYS A 107 -25.77 10.64 -19.16
CA CYS A 107 -26.29 10.76 -20.52
C CYS A 107 -26.20 9.43 -21.27
N GLN A 108 -27.30 8.97 -21.87
CA GLN A 108 -27.33 7.71 -22.62
C GLN A 108 -26.52 7.73 -23.93
N TYR A 109 -26.27 8.91 -24.48
CA TYR A 109 -25.60 9.08 -25.77
C TYR A 109 -24.07 9.15 -25.61
N ALA A 110 -23.35 8.18 -26.17
CA ALA A 110 -21.90 8.06 -26.02
C ALA A 110 -21.14 9.29 -26.56
N ASP A 111 -21.52 9.79 -27.75
CA ASP A 111 -20.95 11.00 -28.36
C ASP A 111 -21.01 12.23 -27.46
N THR A 112 -22.08 12.33 -26.68
CA THR A 112 -22.40 13.45 -25.80
C THR A 112 -21.60 13.31 -24.50
N ARG A 113 -21.41 12.08 -24.00
CA ARG A 113 -20.51 11.83 -22.86
C ARG A 113 -19.05 12.15 -23.21
N SER A 114 -18.56 11.70 -24.37
CA SER A 114 -17.18 11.97 -24.80
C SER A 114 -16.95 13.47 -25.02
N ALA A 115 -17.88 14.18 -25.68
CA ALA A 115 -17.78 15.64 -25.81
C ALA A 115 -17.76 16.37 -24.45
N ALA A 116 -18.50 15.88 -23.46
CA ALA A 116 -18.44 16.44 -22.11
C ALA A 116 -17.09 16.15 -21.43
N LEU A 117 -16.49 14.99 -21.65
CA LEU A 117 -15.14 14.66 -21.18
C LEU A 117 -14.06 15.54 -21.82
N ASP A 118 -14.18 15.85 -23.11
CA ASP A 118 -13.26 16.75 -23.81
C ASP A 118 -13.23 18.14 -23.17
N GLU A 119 -14.41 18.70 -22.85
CA GLU A 119 -14.53 19.99 -22.12
C GLU A 119 -14.00 19.90 -20.68
N LEU A 120 -14.00 18.71 -20.08
CA LEU A 120 -13.47 18.45 -18.73
C LEU A 120 -12.00 18.05 -18.70
N SER A 121 -11.31 18.00 -19.85
CA SER A 121 -9.91 17.52 -19.96
C SER A 121 -8.90 18.29 -19.11
N SER A 122 -9.21 19.54 -18.72
CA SER A 122 -8.39 20.36 -17.82
C SER A 122 -8.81 20.31 -16.34
N HIS A 123 -9.79 19.46 -15.99
CA HIS A 123 -10.40 19.40 -14.66
C HIS A 123 -10.21 18.00 -14.06
N ASP A 124 -8.99 17.70 -13.60
CA ASP A 124 -8.63 16.35 -13.17
C ASP A 124 -9.54 15.80 -12.03
N GLU A 125 -10.00 16.63 -11.11
CA GLU A 125 -10.93 16.21 -10.04
C GLU A 125 -12.27 15.71 -10.59
N ALA A 126 -12.80 16.37 -11.63
CA ALA A 126 -14.00 15.94 -12.33
C ALA A 126 -13.79 14.60 -13.03
N LEU A 127 -12.63 14.42 -13.67
CA LEU A 127 -12.26 13.15 -14.32
C LEU A 127 -12.15 12.00 -13.30
N VAL A 128 -11.59 12.26 -12.11
CA VAL A 128 -11.57 11.29 -11.01
C VAL A 128 -12.99 10.92 -10.59
N GLU A 129 -13.88 11.88 -10.40
CA GLU A 129 -15.28 11.61 -10.04
C GLU A 129 -15.96 10.74 -11.10
N ILE A 130 -15.86 11.12 -12.37
CA ILE A 130 -16.52 10.41 -13.49
C ILE A 130 -15.97 8.99 -13.61
N SER A 131 -14.65 8.81 -13.49
CA SER A 131 -14.02 7.48 -13.54
C SER A 131 -14.48 6.55 -12.42
N CYS A 132 -14.94 7.11 -11.28
CA CYS A 132 -15.43 6.35 -10.14
C CYS A 132 -16.94 6.07 -10.21
N SER A 133 -17.72 6.97 -10.80
CA SER A 133 -19.17 7.02 -10.60
C SER A 133 -20.02 6.95 -11.87
N SER A 134 -19.44 7.11 -13.07
CA SER A 134 -20.22 7.02 -14.32
C SER A 134 -20.85 5.64 -14.47
N LEU A 135 -22.11 5.61 -14.91
CA LEU A 135 -22.86 4.38 -15.15
C LEU A 135 -22.26 3.58 -16.33
N PHE A 136 -21.54 4.25 -17.23
CA PHE A 136 -21.06 3.67 -18.48
C PHE A 136 -19.57 3.35 -18.41
N LYS A 137 -19.24 2.09 -18.74
CA LYS A 137 -17.87 1.57 -18.65
C LYS A 137 -16.89 2.30 -19.57
N ASP A 138 -17.28 2.51 -20.82
CA ASP A 138 -16.52 3.27 -21.82
C ASP A 138 -16.12 4.65 -21.29
N THR A 139 -17.08 5.40 -20.76
CA THR A 139 -16.85 6.75 -20.22
C THR A 139 -15.97 6.75 -18.98
N ARG A 140 -16.10 5.75 -18.09
CA ARG A 140 -15.16 5.62 -16.97
C ARG A 140 -13.73 5.41 -17.44
N LEU A 141 -13.52 4.55 -18.43
CA LEU A 141 -12.18 4.26 -18.96
C LEU A 141 -11.60 5.44 -19.73
N GLU A 142 -12.42 6.15 -20.50
CA GLU A 142 -12.05 7.39 -21.19
C GLU A 142 -11.63 8.47 -20.18
N ALA A 143 -12.40 8.67 -19.11
CA ALA A 143 -12.03 9.60 -18.04
C ALA A 143 -10.68 9.23 -17.39
N VAL A 144 -10.44 7.95 -17.07
CA VAL A 144 -9.12 7.48 -16.60
C VAL A 144 -8.01 7.80 -17.59
N SER A 145 -8.30 7.72 -18.90
CA SER A 145 -7.32 7.97 -19.95
C SER A 145 -6.91 9.44 -20.07
N LEU A 146 -7.75 10.35 -19.58
CA LEU A 146 -7.50 11.79 -19.59
C LEU A 146 -6.73 12.27 -18.34
N ILE A 147 -6.76 11.51 -17.23
CA ILE A 147 -6.04 11.86 -15.99
C ILE A 147 -4.53 11.67 -16.20
N ASN A 148 -3.77 12.77 -16.07
CA ASN A 148 -2.32 12.75 -16.26
C ASN A 148 -1.54 12.64 -14.95
N GLU A 149 -2.11 13.09 -13.83
CA GLU A 149 -1.42 13.07 -12.54
C GLU A 149 -1.40 11.67 -11.91
N PRO A 150 -0.21 11.08 -11.63
CA PRO A 150 -0.10 9.75 -11.01
C PRO A 150 -0.75 9.64 -9.62
N ALA A 151 -0.86 10.74 -8.87
CA ALA A 151 -1.50 10.75 -7.55
C ALA A 151 -3.03 10.63 -7.64
N LEU A 152 -3.62 11.19 -8.70
CA LEU A 152 -5.06 11.10 -8.97
C LEU A 152 -5.42 9.73 -9.55
N LEU A 153 -4.59 9.19 -10.45
CA LEU A 153 -4.71 7.78 -10.88
C LEU A 153 -4.65 6.81 -9.69
N ALA A 154 -3.75 7.02 -8.74
CA ALA A 154 -3.70 6.23 -7.51
C ALA A 154 -4.99 6.35 -6.67
N THR A 155 -5.64 7.52 -6.69
CA THR A 155 -6.93 7.74 -6.00
C THR A 155 -8.04 6.90 -6.66
N VAL A 156 -8.12 6.91 -7.99
CA VAL A 156 -9.06 6.05 -8.74
C VAL A 156 -8.79 4.56 -8.47
N ALA A 157 -7.53 4.13 -8.55
CA ALA A 157 -7.11 2.75 -8.29
C ALA A 157 -7.43 2.28 -6.85
N THR A 158 -7.37 3.19 -5.89
CA THR A 158 -7.61 2.92 -4.47
C THR A 158 -9.10 2.82 -4.16
N GLY A 159 -9.91 3.75 -4.67
CA GLY A 159 -11.27 4.00 -4.19
C GLY A 159 -12.41 3.64 -5.15
N SER A 160 -12.17 3.56 -6.47
CA SER A 160 -13.27 3.35 -7.43
C SER A 160 -14.01 2.03 -7.15
N PRO A 161 -15.35 2.01 -7.07
CA PRO A 161 -16.11 0.77 -6.90
C PRO A 161 -15.98 -0.17 -8.11
N ASN A 162 -15.66 0.39 -9.27
CA ASN A 162 -15.62 -0.29 -10.55
C ASN A 162 -14.22 -0.91 -10.81
N LYS A 163 -14.17 -2.24 -10.96
CA LYS A 163 -12.90 -3.00 -11.12
C LYS A 163 -12.12 -2.58 -12.36
N ASP A 164 -12.80 -2.37 -13.47
CA ASP A 164 -12.26 -1.89 -14.74
C ASP A 164 -11.55 -0.53 -14.58
N SER A 165 -12.19 0.46 -13.95
CA SER A 165 -11.56 1.76 -13.67
C SER A 165 -10.30 1.61 -12.79
N ARG A 166 -10.37 0.78 -11.74
CA ARG A 166 -9.23 0.56 -10.85
C ARG A 166 -8.03 -0.04 -11.58
N MET A 167 -8.27 -1.06 -12.40
CA MET A 167 -7.20 -1.73 -13.14
C MET A 167 -6.62 -0.85 -14.25
N ALA A 168 -7.45 -0.08 -14.95
CA ALA A 168 -6.97 0.88 -15.95
C ALA A 168 -6.10 1.98 -15.32
N ALA A 169 -6.50 2.50 -14.15
CA ALA A 169 -5.71 3.48 -13.42
C ALA A 169 -4.39 2.89 -12.89
N LEU A 170 -4.39 1.63 -12.44
CA LEU A 170 -3.19 0.92 -12.03
C LEU A 170 -2.19 0.73 -13.18
N GLU A 171 -2.66 0.37 -14.37
CA GLU A 171 -1.79 0.18 -15.53
C GLU A 171 -1.08 1.49 -15.89
N ARG A 172 -1.81 2.61 -15.88
CA ARG A 172 -1.25 3.95 -16.13
C ARG A 172 -0.28 4.42 -15.05
N VAL A 173 -0.38 3.89 -13.82
CA VAL A 173 0.51 4.28 -12.70
C VAL A 173 1.71 3.36 -12.52
N SER A 174 1.89 2.37 -13.40
CA SER A 174 2.90 1.29 -13.31
C SER A 174 4.37 1.77 -13.23
N GLY A 175 4.69 2.97 -13.68
CA GLY A 175 6.02 3.59 -13.58
C GLY A 175 6.27 4.44 -12.32
N HIS A 176 5.25 4.61 -11.47
CA HIS A 176 5.29 5.58 -10.36
C HIS A 176 5.24 4.86 -9.01
N SER A 177 6.41 4.43 -8.52
CA SER A 177 6.54 3.63 -7.30
C SER A 177 5.83 4.22 -6.07
N LYS A 178 5.94 5.54 -5.84
CA LYS A 178 5.24 6.21 -4.71
C LYS A 178 3.73 6.03 -4.78
N SER A 179 3.14 6.19 -5.98
CA SER A 179 1.72 6.00 -6.21
C SER A 179 1.31 4.53 -6.07
N LEU A 180 2.10 3.59 -6.62
CA LEU A 180 1.85 2.16 -6.47
C LEU A 180 1.89 1.71 -5.00
N ALA A 181 2.88 2.18 -4.23
CA ALA A 181 2.99 1.89 -2.80
C ALA A 181 1.79 2.44 -2.01
N ARG A 182 1.28 3.62 -2.41
CA ARG A 182 0.02 4.17 -1.86
C ARG A 182 -1.16 3.23 -2.13
N VAL A 183 -1.35 2.79 -3.38
CA VAL A 183 -2.45 1.87 -3.73
C VAL A 183 -2.32 0.54 -2.97
N ALA A 184 -1.11 -0.01 -2.88
CA ALA A 184 -0.84 -1.24 -2.12
C ALA A 184 -1.24 -1.11 -0.65
N ASN A 185 -0.97 0.03 0.00
CA ASN A 185 -1.25 0.23 1.42
C ASN A 185 -2.68 0.70 1.74
N GLN A 186 -3.31 1.45 0.84
CA GLN A 186 -4.56 2.16 1.15
C GLN A 186 -5.79 1.52 0.50
N SER A 187 -5.65 0.75 -0.58
CA SER A 187 -6.82 0.20 -1.29
C SER A 187 -7.57 -0.80 -0.43
N SER A 188 -8.90 -0.63 -0.35
CA SER A 188 -9.80 -1.61 0.25
C SER A 188 -9.86 -2.90 -0.57
N TYR A 189 -9.56 -2.84 -1.86
CA TYR A 189 -9.67 -3.96 -2.79
C TYR A 189 -8.38 -4.80 -2.86
N ARG A 190 -8.47 -6.06 -2.41
CA ARG A 190 -7.35 -7.02 -2.44
C ARG A 190 -6.72 -7.17 -3.83
N THR A 191 -7.52 -7.17 -4.89
CA THR A 191 -7.01 -7.29 -6.27
C THR A 191 -6.16 -6.10 -6.68
N SER A 192 -6.56 -4.87 -6.29
CA SER A 192 -5.79 -3.66 -6.57
C SER A 192 -4.48 -3.65 -5.80
N ARG A 193 -4.51 -4.05 -4.51
CA ARG A 193 -3.29 -4.17 -3.69
C ARG A 193 -2.29 -5.17 -4.30
N ALA A 194 -2.76 -6.35 -4.67
CA ALA A 194 -1.89 -7.38 -5.26
C ALA A 194 -1.29 -6.93 -6.60
N ALA A 195 -2.09 -6.31 -7.47
CA ALA A 195 -1.60 -5.75 -8.73
C ALA A 195 -0.56 -4.64 -8.50
N ALA A 196 -0.80 -3.73 -7.56
CA ALA A 196 0.16 -2.67 -7.22
C ALA A 196 1.51 -3.23 -6.77
N VAL A 197 1.51 -4.24 -5.90
CA VAL A 197 2.74 -4.93 -5.46
C VAL A 197 3.46 -5.59 -6.64
N LYS A 198 2.73 -6.20 -7.58
CA LYS A 198 3.32 -6.81 -8.78
C LYS A 198 4.05 -5.78 -9.66
N HIS A 199 3.51 -4.56 -9.80
CA HIS A 199 4.19 -3.51 -10.57
C HIS A 199 5.43 -2.95 -9.85
N LEU A 200 5.54 -3.13 -8.52
CA LEU A 200 6.71 -2.73 -7.73
C LEU A 200 7.88 -3.73 -7.78
N LYS A 201 7.82 -4.81 -8.58
CA LYS A 201 8.84 -5.89 -8.63
C LYS A 201 10.29 -5.41 -8.80
N PHE A 202 10.49 -4.25 -9.44
CA PHE A 202 11.82 -3.68 -9.66
C PHE A 202 12.26 -2.67 -8.60
N ASP A 203 11.36 -2.21 -7.71
CA ASP A 203 11.68 -1.29 -6.63
C ASP A 203 11.76 -2.04 -5.29
N THR A 204 12.93 -2.62 -5.04
CA THR A 204 13.25 -3.36 -3.81
C THR A 204 12.97 -2.52 -2.56
N ASN A 205 13.30 -1.23 -2.56
CA ASN A 205 13.11 -0.33 -1.42
C ASN A 205 11.62 -0.09 -1.12
N ALA A 206 10.78 0.05 -2.14
CA ALA A 206 9.33 0.12 -1.94
C ALA A 206 8.76 -1.19 -1.41
N LEU A 207 9.22 -2.33 -1.92
CA LEU A 207 8.79 -3.66 -1.45
C LEU A 207 9.18 -3.91 0.01
N CYS A 208 10.41 -3.58 0.42
CA CYS A 208 10.86 -3.66 1.81
C CYS A 208 10.01 -2.79 2.74
N ARG A 209 9.72 -1.53 2.35
CA ARG A 209 8.83 -0.67 3.15
C ARG A 209 7.43 -1.26 3.30
N LEU A 210 6.86 -1.82 2.23
CA LEU A 210 5.55 -2.49 2.28
C LEU A 210 5.58 -3.74 3.15
N LEU A 211 6.65 -4.53 3.06
CA LEU A 211 6.87 -5.72 3.86
C LEU A 211 6.86 -5.39 5.37
N LYS A 212 7.54 -4.31 5.79
CA LYS A 212 7.62 -3.91 7.19
C LYS A 212 6.35 -3.22 7.72
N SER A 213 5.80 -2.29 6.95
CA SER A 213 4.81 -1.32 7.47
C SER A 213 3.36 -1.60 7.06
N SER A 214 3.10 -2.47 6.08
CA SER A 214 1.75 -2.64 5.59
C SER A 214 0.86 -3.35 6.62
N LYS A 215 -0.30 -2.74 6.94
CA LYS A 215 -1.34 -3.37 7.78
C LYS A 215 -1.97 -4.61 7.13
N HIS A 216 -1.86 -4.73 5.82
CA HIS A 216 -2.48 -5.78 5.03
C HIS A 216 -1.56 -7.00 4.92
N THR A 217 -1.96 -8.12 5.50
CA THR A 217 -1.14 -9.35 5.51
C THR A 217 -0.88 -9.92 4.12
N ASP A 218 -1.82 -9.75 3.18
CA ASP A 218 -1.68 -10.11 1.78
C ASP A 218 -0.65 -9.24 1.05
N VAL A 219 -0.54 -7.96 1.40
CA VAL A 219 0.49 -7.06 0.85
C VAL A 219 1.86 -7.50 1.33
N ARG A 220 2.06 -7.72 2.64
CA ARG A 220 3.34 -8.18 3.18
C ARG A 220 3.80 -9.49 2.53
N LYS A 221 2.88 -10.46 2.40
CA LYS A 221 3.16 -11.75 1.73
C LYS A 221 3.53 -11.58 0.25
N ASN A 222 2.77 -10.79 -0.50
CA ASN A 222 3.08 -10.55 -1.90
C ASN A 222 4.40 -9.79 -2.08
N SER A 223 4.70 -8.84 -1.19
CA SER A 223 5.99 -8.12 -1.18
C SER A 223 7.15 -9.08 -0.93
N ALA A 224 7.04 -9.96 0.07
CA ALA A 224 8.04 -11.00 0.32
C ALA A 224 8.22 -11.93 -0.90
N LEU A 225 7.13 -12.32 -1.58
CA LEU A 225 7.20 -13.12 -2.80
C LEU A 225 7.93 -12.42 -3.94
N GLN A 226 7.79 -11.10 -4.09
CA GLN A 226 8.55 -10.33 -5.09
C GLN A 226 10.04 -10.16 -4.74
N LEU A 227 10.42 -10.43 -3.49
CA LEU A 227 11.79 -10.28 -2.99
C LEU A 227 12.55 -11.62 -2.94
N VAL A 228 11.93 -12.75 -3.27
CA VAL A 228 12.53 -14.11 -3.14
C VAL A 228 13.89 -14.20 -3.85
N ASP A 229 13.97 -13.71 -5.08
CA ASP A 229 15.20 -13.79 -5.89
C ASP A 229 16.25 -12.74 -5.49
N LYS A 230 15.94 -11.89 -4.50
CA LYS A 230 16.76 -10.75 -4.07
C LYS A 230 17.13 -10.82 -2.60
N VAL A 231 16.87 -11.93 -1.90
CA VAL A 231 17.17 -12.06 -0.46
C VAL A 231 18.63 -11.78 -0.14
N ASP A 232 19.54 -12.22 -1.01
CA ASP A 232 20.97 -12.03 -0.85
C ASP A 232 21.43 -10.58 -1.11
N GLU A 233 20.59 -9.78 -1.75
CA GLU A 233 20.84 -8.35 -2.01
C GLU A 233 20.23 -7.43 -0.92
N LEU A 234 19.49 -7.98 0.05
CA LEU A 234 18.89 -7.17 1.10
C LEU A 234 19.93 -6.82 2.18
N ASP A 235 20.08 -5.54 2.50
CA ASP A 235 20.98 -5.10 3.59
C ASP A 235 20.22 -4.80 4.89
N ASP A 236 18.91 -4.58 4.81
CA ASP A 236 18.08 -4.20 5.94
C ASP A 236 17.65 -5.42 6.77
N VAL A 237 18.32 -5.63 7.91
CA VAL A 237 18.07 -6.73 8.86
C VAL A 237 16.60 -6.86 9.23
N GLU A 238 15.90 -5.74 9.43
CA GLU A 238 14.46 -5.76 9.74
C GLU A 238 13.62 -6.32 8.59
N SER A 239 13.96 -5.98 7.34
CA SER A 239 13.27 -6.52 6.17
C SER A 239 13.54 -8.01 6.00
N ILE A 240 14.77 -8.47 6.27
CA ILE A 240 15.13 -9.90 6.25
C ILE A 240 14.34 -10.66 7.33
N ALA A 241 14.25 -10.12 8.55
CA ALA A 241 13.45 -10.69 9.64
C ALA A 241 11.96 -10.75 9.31
N GLU A 242 11.38 -9.68 8.78
CA GLU A 242 9.98 -9.70 8.31
C GLU A 242 9.77 -10.72 7.20
N MET A 243 10.72 -10.85 6.27
CA MET A 243 10.66 -11.84 5.22
C MET A 243 10.63 -13.27 5.78
N ALA A 244 11.51 -13.59 6.74
CA ALA A 244 11.52 -14.87 7.44
C ALA A 244 10.19 -15.19 8.15
N LYS A 245 9.50 -14.16 8.69
CA LYS A 245 8.22 -14.32 9.39
C LYS A 245 7.03 -14.55 8.47
N VAL A 246 6.98 -13.89 7.31
CA VAL A 246 5.76 -13.82 6.48
C VAL A 246 5.86 -14.49 5.12
N CYS A 247 7.08 -14.68 4.58
CA CYS A 247 7.27 -15.20 3.22
C CYS A 247 6.65 -16.60 3.06
N PRO A 248 5.79 -16.82 2.04
CA PRO A 248 5.23 -18.15 1.78
C PRO A 248 6.25 -19.18 1.28
N SER A 249 7.31 -18.74 0.59
CA SER A 249 8.37 -19.64 0.10
C SER A 249 9.25 -20.13 1.24
N GLU A 250 9.40 -21.45 1.38
CA GLU A 250 10.23 -22.08 2.42
C GLU A 250 11.72 -21.79 2.21
N ASP A 251 12.22 -21.96 0.99
CA ASP A 251 13.62 -21.69 0.65
C ASP A 251 14.00 -20.25 0.97
N ALA A 252 13.12 -19.29 0.62
CA ALA A 252 13.34 -17.89 0.90
C ALA A 252 13.36 -17.58 2.41
N ARG A 253 12.57 -18.32 3.22
CA ARG A 253 12.64 -18.20 4.69
C ARG A 253 13.97 -18.74 5.21
N TYR A 254 14.46 -19.87 4.71
CA TYR A 254 15.75 -20.40 5.14
C TYR A 254 16.92 -19.49 4.77
N LEU A 255 16.94 -18.94 3.55
CA LEU A 255 17.94 -17.94 3.15
C LEU A 255 17.89 -16.71 4.05
N ALA A 256 16.70 -16.15 4.29
CA ALA A 256 16.53 -15.01 5.17
C ALA A 256 17.01 -15.31 6.60
N ILE A 257 16.66 -16.48 7.15
CA ILE A 257 17.09 -16.89 8.50
C ILE A 257 18.61 -17.10 8.57
N GLY A 258 19.21 -17.70 7.54
CA GLY A 258 20.66 -17.88 7.45
C GLY A 258 21.38 -16.53 7.48
N ARG A 259 20.85 -15.52 6.81
CA ARG A 259 21.39 -14.14 6.85
C ARG A 259 21.20 -13.43 8.20
N LEU A 260 20.36 -13.96 9.08
CA LEU A 260 20.16 -13.45 10.43
C LEU A 260 21.04 -14.13 11.48
N SER A 261 21.94 -15.04 11.10
CA SER A 261 22.80 -15.79 12.03
C SER A 261 23.58 -14.88 12.99
N GLU A 262 24.04 -13.73 12.52
CA GLU A 262 24.79 -12.73 13.30
C GLU A 262 23.90 -11.79 14.14
N TYR A 263 22.57 -11.93 14.05
CA TYR A 263 21.60 -11.05 14.70
C TYR A 263 20.63 -11.80 15.62
N PRO A 264 21.08 -12.23 16.82
CA PRO A 264 20.26 -13.03 17.75
C PRO A 264 18.92 -12.39 18.13
N THR A 265 18.87 -11.06 18.27
CA THR A 265 17.62 -10.32 18.54
C THR A 265 16.59 -10.50 17.42
N SER A 266 17.04 -10.52 16.17
CA SER A 266 16.18 -10.72 14.99
C SER A 266 15.75 -12.18 14.86
N LEU A 267 16.64 -13.15 15.13
CA LEU A 267 16.26 -14.56 15.19
C LEU A 267 15.21 -14.82 16.28
N ARG A 268 15.37 -14.21 17.46
CA ARG A 268 14.39 -14.27 18.56
C ARG A 268 13.01 -13.80 18.08
N ASP A 269 12.96 -12.65 17.41
CA ASP A 269 11.73 -12.11 16.84
C ASP A 269 11.08 -13.09 15.83
N VAL A 270 11.86 -13.75 14.97
CA VAL A 270 11.37 -14.79 14.06
C VAL A 270 10.77 -15.98 14.83
N VAL A 271 11.42 -16.45 15.90
CA VAL A 271 10.92 -17.55 16.75
C VAL A 271 9.54 -17.24 17.33
N TYR A 272 9.28 -16.00 17.76
CA TYR A 272 7.99 -15.62 18.36
C TYR A 272 6.91 -15.31 17.35
N ASN A 273 7.26 -14.54 16.33
CA ASN A 273 6.27 -13.88 15.48
C ASN A 273 6.08 -14.58 14.12
N SER A 274 6.91 -15.55 13.78
CA SER A 274 6.70 -16.35 12.57
C SER A 274 5.50 -17.28 12.72
N ARG A 275 4.67 -17.31 11.67
CA ARG A 275 3.54 -18.24 11.55
C ARG A 275 3.98 -19.63 11.07
N TYR A 276 5.18 -19.73 10.51
CA TYR A 276 5.70 -20.94 9.88
C TYR A 276 6.55 -21.73 10.87
N LYS A 277 6.22 -23.02 11.07
CA LYS A 277 6.87 -23.86 12.09
C LYS A 277 8.34 -24.13 11.75
N ASP A 278 8.62 -24.36 10.48
CA ASP A 278 9.96 -24.50 9.90
C ASP A 278 10.82 -23.28 10.22
N ALA A 279 10.36 -22.07 9.88
CA ALA A 279 11.07 -20.83 10.19
C ALA A 279 11.38 -20.66 11.69
N ARG A 280 10.41 -20.94 12.57
CA ARG A 280 10.65 -20.90 14.02
C ARG A 280 11.69 -21.93 14.45
N SER A 281 11.67 -23.13 13.87
CA SER A 281 12.58 -24.22 14.25
C SER A 281 14.00 -23.93 13.79
N THR A 282 14.17 -23.43 12.55
CA THR A 282 15.48 -23.06 12.00
C THR A 282 16.08 -21.85 12.70
N ALA A 283 15.28 -20.82 12.99
CA ALA A 283 15.77 -19.66 13.75
C ALA A 283 16.21 -20.06 15.16
N LEU A 284 15.50 -20.99 15.80
CA LEU A 284 15.85 -21.52 17.12
C LEU A 284 17.10 -22.42 17.10
N MET A 285 17.32 -23.16 16.01
CA MET A 285 18.54 -23.92 15.78
C MET A 285 19.75 -22.97 15.70
N LEU A 286 19.70 -21.94 14.84
CA LEU A 286 20.80 -20.98 14.73
C LEU A 286 21.05 -20.20 16.03
N LEU A 287 20.00 -19.84 16.77
CA LEU A 287 20.14 -19.26 18.11
C LEU A 287 20.84 -20.20 19.09
N SER A 288 20.63 -21.51 18.91
CA SER A 288 21.23 -22.52 19.76
C SER A 288 22.74 -22.68 19.49
N ASP A 289 23.18 -22.48 18.25
CA ASP A 289 24.59 -22.56 17.86
C ASP A 289 25.43 -21.42 18.48
N VAL A 290 24.81 -20.28 18.77
CA VAL A 290 25.49 -19.11 19.38
C VAL A 290 25.30 -19.01 20.90
N VAL A 291 24.73 -20.03 21.56
CA VAL A 291 24.41 -20.00 23.01
C VAL A 291 25.58 -19.63 23.90
N GLU A 292 26.79 -20.07 23.54
CA GLU A 292 28.00 -19.81 24.32
C GLU A 292 28.34 -18.31 24.37
N GLU A 293 27.99 -17.57 23.31
CA GLU A 293 28.26 -16.14 23.14
C GLU A 293 27.12 -15.26 23.68
N LEU A 294 25.92 -15.82 23.90
CA LEU A 294 24.75 -15.06 24.34
C LEU A 294 24.79 -14.73 25.84
N ASP A 295 24.83 -13.44 26.19
CA ASP A 295 24.74 -12.98 27.60
C ASP A 295 23.30 -12.66 28.06
N ASP A 296 22.38 -12.44 27.12
CA ASP A 296 20.98 -12.10 27.41
C ASP A 296 20.27 -13.26 28.13
N ALA A 297 19.91 -13.01 29.39
CA ALA A 297 19.22 -13.96 30.25
C ALA A 297 17.90 -14.43 29.64
N GLU A 298 17.17 -13.53 28.99
CA GLU A 298 15.85 -13.83 28.44
C GLU A 298 15.99 -14.77 27.25
N MET A 299 16.87 -14.46 26.29
CA MET A 299 17.13 -15.34 25.14
C MET A 299 17.56 -16.73 25.58
N LEU A 300 18.51 -16.83 26.51
CA LEU A 300 18.95 -18.13 27.05
C LEU A 300 17.81 -18.90 27.71
N THR A 301 16.94 -18.20 28.46
CA THR A 301 15.74 -18.79 29.06
C THR A 301 14.80 -19.37 27.99
N GLU A 302 14.63 -18.65 26.89
CA GLU A 302 13.76 -19.07 25.79
C GLU A 302 14.32 -20.27 25.04
N ILE A 303 15.62 -20.29 24.79
CA ILE A 303 16.33 -21.46 24.22
C ILE A 303 16.11 -22.68 25.11
N ALA A 304 16.30 -22.54 26.43
CA ALA A 304 16.06 -23.62 27.40
C ALA A 304 14.58 -24.09 27.46
N ILE A 305 13.62 -23.23 27.13
CA ILE A 305 12.18 -23.57 27.12
C ILE A 305 11.75 -24.22 25.80
N LEU A 306 12.22 -23.70 24.66
CA LEU A 306 11.68 -23.98 23.34
C LEU A 306 12.54 -24.96 22.53
N SER A 307 13.87 -24.96 22.71
CA SER A 307 14.79 -25.67 21.82
C SER A 307 14.52 -27.17 21.81
N PRO A 308 14.38 -27.81 20.62
CA PRO A 308 14.24 -29.26 20.53
C PRO A 308 15.54 -30.01 20.87
N TYR A 309 16.68 -29.34 20.83
CA TYR A 309 18.02 -29.92 21.01
C TYR A 309 18.43 -29.90 22.49
N GLU A 310 18.74 -31.07 23.05
CA GLU A 310 19.00 -31.26 24.49
C GLU A 310 20.29 -30.60 24.96
N ASP A 311 21.35 -30.76 24.19
CA ASP A 311 22.64 -30.09 24.33
C ASP A 311 22.50 -28.56 24.42
N CYS A 312 21.73 -27.97 23.51
CA CYS A 312 21.49 -26.53 23.49
C CYS A 312 20.71 -26.06 24.72
N ARG A 313 19.70 -26.83 25.15
CA ARG A 313 18.98 -26.55 26.40
C ARG A 313 19.93 -26.62 27.60
N ALA A 314 20.80 -27.64 27.67
CA ALA A 314 21.76 -27.81 28.75
C ALA A 314 22.77 -26.66 28.80
N ALA A 315 23.36 -26.27 27.66
CA ALA A 315 24.28 -25.14 27.56
C ALA A 315 23.62 -23.82 28.02
N ALA A 316 22.39 -23.55 27.55
CA ALA A 316 21.65 -22.37 27.96
C ALA A 316 21.36 -22.38 29.48
N MET A 317 21.02 -23.56 30.03
CA MET A 317 20.80 -23.76 31.46
C MET A 317 22.06 -23.55 32.31
N GLU A 318 23.25 -23.85 31.81
CA GLU A 318 24.52 -23.51 32.48
C GLU A 318 24.73 -21.99 32.55
N ARG A 319 24.47 -21.29 31.44
CA ARG A 319 24.65 -19.83 31.36
C ARG A 319 23.69 -19.06 32.28
N ILE A 320 22.47 -19.56 32.49
CA ILE A 320 21.49 -18.96 33.41
C ILE A 320 21.50 -19.54 34.83
N ALA A 321 22.48 -20.39 35.18
CA ALA A 321 22.51 -21.11 36.47
C ALA A 321 22.43 -20.21 37.72
N LYS A 322 22.87 -18.95 37.61
CA LYS A 322 22.85 -17.97 38.71
C LYS A 322 21.63 -17.03 38.69
N LYS A 323 20.76 -17.15 37.69
CA LYS A 323 19.62 -16.26 37.46
C LYS A 323 18.33 -16.98 37.87
N SER A 324 17.93 -16.88 39.15
CA SER A 324 16.80 -17.67 39.68
C SER A 324 15.48 -17.41 38.97
N ALA A 325 15.19 -16.17 38.58
CA ALA A 325 14.00 -15.82 37.80
C ALA A 325 13.94 -16.55 36.44
N ALA A 326 15.08 -16.66 35.75
CA ALA A 326 15.20 -17.38 34.49
C ALA A 326 14.95 -18.88 34.69
N LEU A 327 15.61 -19.50 35.68
CA LEU A 327 15.41 -20.92 36.01
C LEU A 327 13.95 -21.22 36.42
N LEU A 328 13.31 -20.31 37.15
CA LEU A 328 11.89 -20.43 37.52
C LEU A 328 10.99 -20.45 36.28
N ALA A 329 11.28 -19.59 35.29
CA ALA A 329 10.57 -19.59 34.03
C ALA A 329 10.76 -20.91 33.27
N VAL A 330 11.99 -21.45 33.20
CA VAL A 330 12.27 -22.75 32.57
C VAL A 330 11.49 -23.87 33.25
N ALA A 331 11.59 -24.00 34.57
CA ALA A 331 10.90 -25.04 35.33
C ALA A 331 9.37 -24.98 35.15
N SER A 332 8.80 -23.78 35.03
CA SER A 332 7.35 -23.58 34.95
C SER A 332 6.79 -23.74 33.54
N ARG A 333 7.56 -23.40 32.50
CA ARG A 333 7.08 -23.28 31.11
C ARG A 333 7.62 -24.35 30.17
N SER A 334 8.82 -24.90 30.41
CA SER A 334 9.45 -25.84 29.49
C SER A 334 8.60 -27.09 29.31
N LYS A 335 8.39 -27.48 28.05
CA LYS A 335 7.70 -28.75 27.73
C LYS A 335 8.62 -29.97 27.94
N TYR A 336 9.93 -29.77 27.98
CA TYR A 336 10.94 -30.82 28.10
C TYR A 336 11.22 -31.10 29.58
N LYS A 337 11.12 -32.38 29.97
CA LYS A 337 11.17 -32.81 31.37
C LYS A 337 12.57 -32.63 31.97
N ASP A 338 13.59 -33.05 31.23
CA ASP A 338 15.01 -32.84 31.51
C ASP A 338 15.33 -31.38 31.86
N SER A 339 14.86 -30.43 31.06
CA SER A 339 15.11 -29.00 31.32
C SER A 339 14.40 -28.51 32.58
N ARG A 340 13.19 -29.00 32.86
CA ARG A 340 12.49 -28.70 34.12
C ARG A 340 13.22 -29.28 35.33
N GLU A 341 13.72 -30.51 35.23
CA GLU A 341 14.45 -31.17 36.32
C GLU A 341 15.79 -30.47 36.59
N THR A 342 16.58 -30.18 35.56
CA THR A 342 17.83 -29.42 35.68
C THR A 342 17.60 -28.04 36.29
N ALA A 343 16.50 -27.36 35.94
CA ALA A 343 16.14 -26.08 36.54
C ALA A 343 15.84 -26.20 38.04
N LEU A 344 15.08 -27.22 38.46
CA LEU A 344 14.78 -27.48 39.86
C LEU A 344 16.05 -27.78 40.67
N GLU A 345 16.97 -28.55 40.11
CA GLU A 345 18.25 -28.88 40.76
C GLU A 345 19.10 -27.63 40.99
N LYS A 346 19.16 -26.72 40.01
CA LYS A 346 19.87 -25.44 40.15
C LYS A 346 19.18 -24.47 41.12
N LEU A 347 17.86 -24.54 41.25
CA LEU A 347 17.06 -23.74 42.18
C LEU A 347 17.07 -24.22 43.64
N LYS A 348 17.77 -25.31 43.97
CA LYS A 348 17.87 -25.82 45.36
C LYS A 348 18.28 -24.77 46.40
N LYS A 349 19.03 -23.74 45.97
CA LYS A 349 19.50 -22.66 46.84
C LYS A 349 18.46 -21.55 47.09
N ASP A 350 17.38 -21.53 46.31
CA ASP A 350 16.31 -20.52 46.32
C ASP A 350 14.96 -21.19 46.66
N PRO A 351 14.64 -21.33 47.97
CA PRO A 351 13.42 -22.01 48.41
C PRO A 351 12.15 -21.27 48.01
N ASP A 352 12.19 -19.95 47.82
CA ASP A 352 11.01 -19.16 47.47
C ASP A 352 10.63 -19.35 46.00
N ALA A 353 11.62 -19.46 45.10
CA ALA A 353 11.39 -19.89 43.73
C ALA A 353 10.77 -21.29 43.68
N LEU A 354 11.27 -22.24 44.47
CA LEU A 354 10.73 -23.61 44.52
C LEU A 354 9.31 -23.68 45.10
N LYS A 355 9.00 -22.90 46.16
CA LYS A 355 7.63 -22.75 46.69
C LYS A 355 6.71 -22.24 45.59
N THR A 356 7.15 -21.25 44.80
CA THR A 356 6.39 -20.70 43.68
C THR A 356 6.12 -21.76 42.60
N ILE A 357 7.14 -22.53 42.19
CA ILE A 357 7.00 -23.60 41.19
C ILE A 357 6.05 -24.71 41.67
N SER A 358 6.13 -25.08 42.95
CA SER A 358 5.26 -26.13 43.54
C SER A 358 3.77 -25.77 43.45
N LYS A 359 3.45 -24.47 43.49
CA LYS A 359 2.09 -23.94 43.41
C LYS A 359 1.66 -23.68 41.97
N LEU A 360 2.50 -23.03 41.17
CA LEU A 360 2.12 -22.43 39.88
C LEU A 360 2.51 -23.26 38.65
N SER A 361 3.38 -24.27 38.78
CA SER A 361 3.78 -25.06 37.60
C SER A 361 2.60 -25.82 37.00
N ARG A 362 2.49 -25.77 35.67
CA ARG A 362 1.46 -26.50 34.92
C ARG A 362 1.70 -28.02 34.93
N TYR A 363 2.92 -28.45 35.24
CA TYR A 363 3.35 -29.85 35.16
C TYR A 363 3.32 -30.53 36.54
N LYS A 364 2.56 -31.62 36.67
CA LYS A 364 2.30 -32.31 37.95
C LYS A 364 3.58 -32.93 38.54
N ASP A 365 4.40 -33.54 37.71
CA ASP A 365 5.74 -34.05 38.04
C ASP A 365 6.64 -32.95 38.61
N THR A 366 6.71 -31.80 37.94
CA THR A 366 7.50 -30.65 38.38
C THR A 366 7.02 -30.09 39.72
N ARG A 367 5.70 -29.99 39.94
CA ARG A 367 5.14 -29.57 41.25
C ARG A 367 5.52 -30.52 42.38
N LYS A 368 5.36 -31.84 42.16
CA LYS A 368 5.73 -32.86 43.15
C LYS A 368 7.21 -32.82 43.49
N ARG A 369 8.07 -32.70 42.46
CA ARG A 369 9.51 -32.63 42.66
C ARG A 369 9.92 -31.36 43.41
N ALA A 370 9.37 -30.20 43.04
CA ALA A 370 9.62 -28.94 43.75
C ALA A 370 9.20 -29.04 45.24
N HIS A 371 8.00 -29.56 45.51
CA HIS A 371 7.53 -29.78 46.88
C HIS A 371 8.45 -30.72 47.68
N SER A 372 8.90 -31.81 47.05
CA SER A 372 9.85 -32.75 47.67
C SER A 372 11.17 -32.08 48.04
N ILE A 373 11.68 -31.16 47.21
CA ILE A 373 12.92 -30.42 47.50
C ILE A 373 12.70 -29.43 48.66
N VAL A 374 11.59 -28.68 48.64
CA VAL A 374 11.25 -27.71 49.71
C VAL A 374 11.00 -28.40 51.05
N SER A 375 10.43 -29.60 51.04
CA SER A 375 10.14 -30.39 52.24
C SER A 375 11.37 -31.13 52.78
N SER A 376 12.55 -31.00 52.14
CA SER A 376 13.75 -31.65 52.63
C SER A 376 14.17 -31.07 53.99
N PRO A 377 14.67 -31.90 54.94
CA PRO A 377 15.11 -31.44 56.25
C PRO A 377 16.14 -30.32 56.19
N GLU A 378 16.98 -30.31 55.15
CA GLU A 378 18.02 -29.28 54.94
C GLU A 378 17.42 -27.91 54.65
N VAL A 379 16.47 -27.84 53.71
CA VAL A 379 15.78 -26.58 53.37
C VAL A 379 14.95 -26.09 54.56
N PHE A 380 14.28 -27.02 55.26
CA PHE A 380 13.52 -26.71 56.47
C PHE A 380 14.40 -26.12 57.58
N ARG A 381 15.54 -26.75 57.88
CA ARG A 381 16.51 -26.23 58.88
C ARG A 381 17.02 -24.84 58.52
N LYS A 382 17.32 -24.60 57.25
CA LYS A 382 17.82 -23.29 56.75
C LYS A 382 16.77 -22.19 56.84
N GLU A 383 15.50 -22.49 56.58
CA GLU A 383 14.41 -21.52 56.75
C GLU A 383 14.09 -21.30 58.24
N LEU A 384 14.14 -22.36 59.05
CA LEU A 384 13.93 -22.27 60.50
C LEU A 384 15.02 -21.41 61.16
N SER A 385 16.29 -21.54 60.77
CA SER A 385 17.35 -20.66 61.26
C SER A 385 17.11 -19.20 60.90
N LYS A 386 16.63 -18.90 59.68
CA LYS A 386 16.29 -17.49 59.32
C LYS A 386 15.19 -16.91 60.22
N ILE A 387 14.26 -17.73 60.69
CA ILE A 387 13.14 -17.29 61.54
C ILE A 387 13.60 -17.11 63.00
N LEU A 388 14.49 -17.98 63.48
CA LEU A 388 14.93 -17.99 64.87
C LEU A 388 16.10 -17.04 65.18
N GLY A 389 16.78 -16.52 64.15
CA GLY A 389 17.99 -15.69 64.29
C GLY A 389 19.24 -16.53 64.40
#